data_AF-A0A150PT17-F1
#
_entry.id   AF-A0A150PT17-F1
#
_cell.length_a   1.000
_cell.length_b   1.000
_cell.length_c   1.000
_cell.angle_alpha   90.00
_cell.angle_beta   90.00
_cell.angle_gamma   90.00
#
_symmetry.space_group_name_H-M   'P 1'
#
loop_
_entity.id
_entity.type
_entity.pdbx_description
1 polymer ?
#
loop_
_entity_poly.entity_id
_entity_poly.type
_entity_poly.pdbx_seq_one_letter_code
_entity_poly.pdbx_strand_id
1 'polypeptide(L)'
;MSAHDPEGSAPPDAPPDAAPDAAPDAEVGAASRTLTLAHGHSLLVEGGQERNRLQLVDPSGAAHLEISIGPEGIRLEVRGAGLSLATTGALAIEADSVSLHGKNGISLTTEGDARVEAAGRLETVGRSQLIRSARGNVRIQANDDVEVTGERVRLGS
;
A
#
# COMPACT_ATOMS: atom_id res chain seq x y z
N MET A 1 84.72 -9.32 -26.57
CA MET A 1 85.41 -8.14 -27.13
C MET A 1 84.68 -6.92 -26.62
N SER A 2 85.39 -6.13 -25.80
CA SER A 2 85.18 -4.71 -25.46
C SER A 2 83.84 -4.33 -24.80
N ALA A 3 83.82 -4.10 -23.48
CA ALA A 3 84.13 -2.82 -22.79
C ALA A 3 82.97 -1.81 -22.93
N HIS A 4 82.38 -1.23 -21.88
CA HIS A 4 83.01 -0.48 -20.80
C HIS A 4 82.05 -0.32 -19.58
N ASP A 5 82.59 -0.54 -18.38
CA ASP A 5 82.22 -0.03 -17.04
C ASP A 5 82.27 1.54 -16.95
N PRO A 6 82.12 2.22 -15.79
CA PRO A 6 81.16 2.13 -14.66
C PRO A 6 80.77 3.55 -14.08
N GLU A 7 80.17 3.56 -12.87
CA GLU A 7 80.22 4.59 -11.79
C GLU A 7 79.37 5.88 -11.85
N GLY A 8 78.72 6.20 -10.71
CA GLY A 8 78.33 7.58 -10.38
C GLY A 8 77.22 7.83 -9.35
N SER A 9 77.50 7.56 -8.06
CA SER A 9 77.15 8.39 -6.87
C SER A 9 75.70 8.68 -6.41
N ALA A 10 75.58 8.80 -5.08
CA ALA A 10 74.40 8.72 -4.20
C ALA A 10 73.71 10.10 -3.86
N PRO A 11 72.61 10.13 -3.05
CA PRO A 11 71.53 11.16 -2.99
C PRO A 11 71.77 12.24 -1.88
N PRO A 12 70.91 13.28 -1.60
CA PRO A 12 69.58 13.17 -0.92
C PRO A 12 68.56 14.33 -1.19
N ASP A 13 67.43 14.29 -0.43
CA ASP A 13 66.48 15.38 -0.04
C ASP A 13 65.08 15.55 -0.69
N ALA A 14 64.09 14.92 -0.02
CA ALA A 14 62.84 15.50 0.56
C ALA A 14 61.59 15.78 -0.36
N PRO A 15 60.36 15.92 0.18
CA PRO A 15 59.37 14.84 0.25
C PRO A 15 57.96 15.25 -0.30
N PRO A 16 56.85 14.65 0.17
CA PRO A 16 55.85 13.93 -0.64
C PRO A 16 54.71 14.81 -1.17
N ASP A 17 54.13 14.49 -2.34
CA ASP A 17 52.76 14.95 -2.60
C ASP A 17 51.98 14.16 -3.67
N ALA A 18 50.69 14.05 -3.39
CA ALA A 18 49.56 13.75 -4.28
C ALA A 18 49.42 12.34 -4.91
N ALA A 19 48.67 11.48 -4.21
CA ALA A 19 47.55 10.79 -4.85
C ALA A 19 46.47 11.87 -5.15
N PRO A 20 45.75 11.81 -6.28
CA PRO A 20 44.54 10.98 -6.32
C PRO A 20 44.18 10.43 -7.71
N ASP A 21 43.80 9.16 -7.78
CA ASP A 21 42.89 8.70 -8.83
C ASP A 21 41.77 7.88 -8.19
N ALA A 22 40.94 8.60 -7.43
CA ALA A 22 39.63 8.12 -7.05
C ALA A 22 38.67 8.56 -8.15
N ALA A 23 38.34 7.62 -9.03
CA ALA A 23 37.20 7.75 -9.93
C ALA A 23 35.98 8.19 -9.11
N PRO A 24 35.18 9.17 -9.59
CA PRO A 24 33.93 9.48 -8.94
C PRO A 24 33.00 8.28 -9.15
N ASP A 25 32.76 7.52 -8.08
CA ASP A 25 31.55 6.72 -7.95
C ASP A 25 30.38 7.65 -8.27
N ALA A 26 29.77 7.41 -9.43
CA ALA A 26 28.55 8.06 -9.79
C ALA A 26 27.49 7.62 -8.78
N GLU A 27 27.28 8.42 -7.74
CA GLU A 27 26.03 8.45 -7.00
C GLU A 27 24.93 8.65 -8.05
N VAL A 28 24.30 7.55 -8.47
CA VAL A 28 23.06 7.59 -9.25
C VAL A 28 22.00 8.09 -8.28
N GLY A 29 22.01 9.41 -8.08
CA GLY A 29 21.17 10.12 -7.14
C GLY A 29 19.73 9.83 -7.45
N ALA A 30 19.02 9.32 -6.45
CA ALA A 30 17.58 9.19 -6.50
C ALA A 30 16.97 10.55 -6.91
N ALA A 31 16.39 10.61 -8.10
CA ALA A 31 15.83 11.84 -8.62
C ALA A 31 14.55 12.14 -7.84
N SER A 32 14.66 13.03 -6.84
CA SER A 32 13.53 13.51 -6.07
C SER A 32 12.98 14.79 -6.69
N ARG A 33 11.66 14.86 -6.88
CA ARG A 33 10.94 16.02 -7.39
C ARG A 33 9.78 16.35 -6.45
N THR A 34 9.63 17.63 -6.11
CA THR A 34 8.53 18.11 -5.28
C THR A 34 7.67 19.08 -6.07
N LEU A 35 6.36 18.87 -6.04
CA LEU A 35 5.36 19.74 -6.63
C LEU A 35 4.49 20.32 -5.52
N THR A 36 4.49 21.64 -5.36
CA THR A 36 3.59 22.32 -4.42
C THR A 36 2.18 22.30 -4.96
N LEU A 37 1.24 21.91 -4.12
CA LEU A 37 -0.19 21.86 -4.41
C LEU A 37 -0.94 22.95 -3.64
N ALA A 38 -2.24 23.09 -3.91
CA ALA A 38 -3.07 24.04 -3.20
C ALA A 38 -3.14 23.75 -1.69
N HIS A 39 -3.41 24.79 -0.89
CA HIS A 39 -3.59 24.71 0.57
C HIS A 39 -2.37 24.17 1.33
N GLY A 40 -1.15 24.32 0.78
CA GLY A 40 0.10 23.93 1.45
C GLY A 40 0.44 22.45 1.37
N HIS A 41 -0.29 21.67 0.56
CA HIS A 41 0.07 20.28 0.30
C HIS A 41 1.25 20.19 -0.66
N SER A 42 1.95 19.06 -0.66
CA SER A 42 3.05 18.79 -1.59
C SER A 42 2.97 17.36 -2.13
N LEU A 43 3.23 17.20 -3.42
CA LEU A 43 3.44 15.89 -4.04
C LEU A 43 4.94 15.67 -4.20
N LEU A 44 5.47 14.65 -3.53
CA LEU A 44 6.86 14.21 -3.62
C LEU A 44 6.92 12.99 -4.54
N VAL A 45 7.84 13.01 -5.50
CA VAL A 45 8.13 11.92 -6.43
C VAL A 45 9.59 11.54 -6.25
N GLU A 46 9.85 10.36 -5.72
CA GLU A 46 11.20 9.83 -5.51
C GLU A 46 11.42 8.66 -6.47
N GLY A 47 12.37 8.82 -7.40
CA GLY A 47 12.82 7.72 -8.25
C GLY A 47 14.08 7.09 -7.69
N GLY A 48 14.08 5.78 -7.47
CA GLY A 48 15.24 5.01 -7.00
C GLY A 48 15.44 3.74 -7.83
N GLN A 49 16.64 3.15 -7.74
CA GLN A 49 17.00 1.93 -8.47
C GLN A 49 16.11 0.73 -8.09
N GLU A 50 15.71 0.64 -6.81
CA GLU A 50 14.92 -0.49 -6.30
C GLU A 50 13.44 -0.17 -6.11
N ARG A 51 13.11 1.09 -5.87
CA ARG A 51 11.74 1.53 -5.57
C ARG A 51 11.49 2.94 -6.08
N ASN A 52 10.28 3.16 -6.59
CA ASN A 52 9.76 4.50 -6.87
C ASN A 52 8.64 4.80 -5.87
N ARG A 53 8.59 6.04 -5.37
CA ARG A 53 7.61 6.46 -4.36
C ARG A 53 6.95 7.77 -4.75
N LEU A 54 5.62 7.79 -4.72
CA LEU A 54 4.80 9.00 -4.83
C LEU A 54 4.16 9.27 -3.47
N GLN A 55 4.37 10.45 -2.89
CA GLN A 55 3.79 10.81 -1.59
C GLN A 55 3.02 12.13 -1.69
N LEU A 56 1.77 12.12 -1.25
CA LEU A 56 1.01 13.34 -0.98
C LEU A 56 1.18 13.71 0.49
N VAL A 57 1.81 14.85 0.75
CA VAL A 57 2.12 15.35 2.09
C VAL A 57 1.24 16.55 2.41
N ASP A 58 0.69 16.58 3.62
CA ASP A 58 -0.09 17.72 4.12
C ASP A 58 0.79 18.88 4.61
N PRO A 59 0.22 20.04 4.97
CA PRO A 59 0.98 21.16 5.51
C PRO A 59 1.70 20.86 6.84
N SER A 60 1.32 19.78 7.54
CA SER A 60 1.98 19.34 8.78
C SER A 60 3.20 18.46 8.53
N GLY A 61 3.43 18.03 7.29
CA GLY A 61 4.51 17.12 6.90
C GLY A 61 4.13 15.64 6.98
N ALA A 62 2.88 15.29 7.27
CA ALA A 62 2.42 13.90 7.29
C ALA A 62 2.03 13.45 5.88
N ALA A 63 2.50 12.26 5.47
CA ALA A 63 2.07 11.64 4.21
C ALA A 63 0.64 11.07 4.37
N HIS A 64 -0.29 11.55 3.54
CA HIS A 64 -1.68 11.07 3.50
C HIS A 64 -1.90 9.97 2.48
N LEU A 65 -1.15 9.99 1.39
CA LEU A 65 -1.22 9.01 0.32
C LEU A 65 0.19 8.64 -0.09
N GLU A 66 0.46 7.35 -0.18
CA GLU A 66 1.70 6.81 -0.70
C GLU A 66 1.43 5.77 -1.77
N ILE A 67 2.11 5.91 -2.90
CA ILE A 67 2.19 4.88 -3.94
C ILE A 67 3.65 4.43 -4.01
N SER A 68 3.90 3.18 -3.67
CA SER A 68 5.22 2.55 -3.71
C SER A 68 5.26 1.50 -4.81
N ILE A 69 6.21 1.59 -5.73
CA ILE A 69 6.39 0.67 -6.86
C ILE A 69 7.74 -0.04 -6.66
N GLY A 70 7.72 -1.36 -6.51
CA GLY A 70 8.91 -2.19 -6.32
C GLY A 70 8.77 -3.61 -6.86
N PRO A 71 9.71 -4.52 -6.56
CA PRO A 71 9.70 -5.90 -7.06
C PRO A 71 8.45 -6.69 -6.66
N GLU A 72 7.87 -6.36 -5.51
CA GLU A 72 6.64 -6.96 -4.98
C GLU A 72 5.36 -6.43 -5.65
N GLY A 73 5.49 -5.49 -6.59
CA GLY A 73 4.39 -4.80 -7.27
C GLY A 73 4.11 -3.39 -6.75
N ILE A 74 2.91 -2.90 -7.05
CA ILE A 74 2.43 -1.56 -6.67
C ILE A 74 1.68 -1.65 -5.34
N ARG A 75 2.05 -0.81 -4.38
CA ARG A 75 1.38 -0.66 -3.08
C ARG A 75 0.81 0.74 -2.96
N LEU A 76 -0.49 0.81 -2.68
CA LEU A 76 -1.18 2.04 -2.30
C LEU A 76 -1.42 2.04 -0.79
N GLU A 77 -0.94 3.05 -0.09
CA GLU A 77 -1.19 3.24 1.33
C GLU A 77 -1.82 4.61 1.58
N VAL A 78 -2.90 4.64 2.36
CA VAL A 78 -3.58 5.88 2.76
C VAL A 78 -3.52 5.99 4.27
N ARG A 79 -3.04 7.12 4.77
CA ARG A 79 -2.93 7.43 6.21
C ARG A 79 -3.62 8.78 6.47
N GLY A 80 -4.22 8.98 7.64
CA GLY A 80 -4.86 10.26 7.99
C GLY A 80 -6.35 10.16 8.29
N ALA A 81 -7.04 11.31 8.29
CA ALA A 81 -8.35 11.49 8.90
C ALA A 81 -9.54 10.86 8.12
N GLY A 82 -9.39 10.59 6.82
CA GLY A 82 -10.41 9.91 6.04
C GLY A 82 -10.07 9.73 4.56
N LEU A 83 -10.62 8.68 3.95
CA LEU A 83 -10.61 8.42 2.51
C LEU A 83 -12.06 8.37 2.02
N SER A 84 -12.37 9.10 0.95
CA SER A 84 -13.65 9.00 0.25
C SER A 84 -13.40 8.60 -1.20
N LEU A 85 -14.06 7.53 -1.64
CA LEU A 85 -14.07 7.08 -3.02
C LEU A 85 -15.48 7.25 -3.57
N ALA A 86 -15.62 8.07 -4.61
CA ALA A 86 -16.89 8.30 -5.30
C ALA A 86 -16.71 8.03 -6.79
N THR A 87 -17.65 7.30 -7.38
CA THR A 87 -17.71 7.04 -8.81
C THR A 87 -19.12 7.33 -9.32
N THR A 88 -19.22 7.86 -10.52
CA THR A 88 -20.51 8.03 -11.23
C THR A 88 -20.88 6.77 -12.02
N GLY A 89 -19.92 5.87 -12.26
CA GLY A 89 -20.08 4.63 -12.99
C GLY A 89 -19.95 3.41 -12.09
N ALA A 90 -19.61 2.27 -12.69
CA ALA A 90 -19.35 1.05 -11.96
C ALA A 90 -18.06 1.14 -11.13
N LEU A 91 -18.06 0.50 -9.96
CA LEU A 91 -16.87 0.17 -9.18
C LEU A 91 -16.78 -1.35 -9.12
N ALA A 92 -15.68 -1.92 -9.61
CA ALA A 92 -15.35 -3.33 -9.49
C ALA A 92 -14.07 -3.49 -8.66
N ILE A 93 -14.06 -4.46 -7.74
CA ILE A 93 -12.92 -4.84 -6.93
C ILE A 93 -12.70 -6.33 -7.13
N GLU A 94 -11.59 -6.69 -7.77
CA GLU A 94 -11.20 -8.08 -8.04
C GLU A 94 -9.85 -8.34 -7.37
N ALA A 95 -9.78 -9.41 -6.59
CA ALA A 95 -8.57 -9.82 -5.88
C ALA A 95 -8.68 -11.29 -5.47
N ASP A 96 -7.53 -11.93 -5.25
CA ASP A 96 -7.47 -13.27 -4.64
C ASP A 96 -8.05 -13.26 -3.22
N SER A 97 -7.94 -12.14 -2.51
CA SER A 97 -8.55 -11.94 -1.19
C SER A 97 -8.92 -10.47 -0.97
N VAL A 98 -10.05 -10.25 -0.27
CA VAL A 98 -10.50 -8.92 0.15
C VAL A 98 -10.78 -8.96 1.66
N SER A 99 -10.25 -7.99 2.41
CA SER A 99 -10.50 -7.82 3.83
C SER A 99 -10.93 -6.39 4.14
N LEU A 100 -12.07 -6.22 4.79
CA LEU A 100 -12.57 -4.94 5.26
C LEU A 100 -12.62 -4.94 6.78
N HIS A 101 -11.93 -3.98 7.40
CA HIS A 101 -11.88 -3.83 8.85
C HIS A 101 -12.27 -2.41 9.27
N GLY A 102 -13.34 -2.29 10.06
CA GLY A 102 -13.80 -1.02 10.62
C GLY A 102 -13.77 -1.04 12.14
N LYS A 103 -12.95 -0.19 12.78
CA LYS A 103 -12.83 -0.11 14.24
C LYS A 103 -14.16 0.22 14.93
N ASN A 104 -14.95 1.10 14.31
CA ASN A 104 -16.23 1.57 14.85
C ASN A 104 -17.45 0.98 14.12
N GLY A 105 -17.22 0.11 13.13
CA GLY A 105 -18.26 -0.49 12.31
C GLY A 105 -18.01 -0.36 10.81
N ILE A 106 -18.84 -1.08 10.05
CA ILE A 106 -18.90 -1.08 8.58
C ILE A 106 -20.39 -0.96 8.21
N SER A 107 -20.71 -0.11 7.23
CA SER A 107 -22.07 0.04 6.72
C SER A 107 -22.07 -0.13 5.20
N LEU A 108 -22.92 -1.03 4.69
CA LEU A 108 -23.18 -1.21 3.27
C LEU A 108 -24.65 -0.89 3.03
N THR A 109 -24.92 0.08 2.16
CA THR A 109 -26.27 0.51 1.80
C THR A 109 -26.37 0.60 0.28
N THR A 110 -27.52 0.22 -0.26
CA THR A 110 -27.87 0.34 -1.68
C THR A 110 -29.34 0.71 -1.80
N GLU A 111 -29.69 1.46 -2.84
CA GLU A 111 -31.08 1.73 -3.19
C GLU A 111 -31.69 0.61 -4.05
N GLY A 112 -30.83 -0.18 -4.70
CA GLY A 112 -31.20 -1.34 -5.49
C GLY A 112 -31.03 -2.65 -4.72
N ASP A 113 -30.77 -3.73 -5.47
CA ASP A 113 -30.57 -5.05 -4.88
C ASP A 113 -29.12 -5.22 -4.37
N ALA A 114 -28.98 -5.92 -3.24
CA ALA A 114 -27.70 -6.43 -2.75
C ALA A 114 -27.68 -7.96 -2.85
N ARG A 115 -26.58 -8.52 -3.38
CA ARG A 115 -26.36 -9.96 -3.49
C ARG A 115 -25.01 -10.32 -2.86
N VAL A 116 -25.00 -11.31 -1.97
CA VAL A 116 -23.79 -11.86 -1.36
C VAL A 116 -23.80 -13.35 -1.62
N GLU A 117 -22.74 -13.85 -2.25
CA GLU A 117 -22.60 -15.26 -2.62
C GLU A 117 -21.22 -15.77 -2.21
N ALA A 118 -21.20 -17.01 -1.74
CA ALA A 118 -19.98 -17.75 -1.51
C ALA A 118 -20.17 -19.15 -2.11
N ALA A 119 -19.19 -19.62 -2.88
CA ALA A 119 -19.19 -21.01 -3.34
C ALA A 119 -18.91 -21.99 -2.18
N GLY A 120 -18.16 -21.52 -1.17
CA GLY A 120 -17.90 -22.24 0.08
C GLY A 120 -18.86 -21.80 1.19
N ARG A 121 -18.29 -21.59 2.39
CA ARG A 121 -19.05 -21.15 3.57
C ARG A 121 -19.21 -19.63 3.59
N LEU A 122 -20.43 -19.17 3.83
CA LEU A 122 -20.71 -17.81 4.29
C LEU A 122 -21.00 -17.86 5.79
N GLU A 123 -20.25 -17.10 6.59
CA GLU A 123 -20.38 -17.06 8.03
C GLU A 123 -20.54 -15.60 8.51
N THR A 124 -21.56 -15.35 9.33
CA THR A 124 -21.75 -14.07 10.03
C THR A 124 -21.75 -14.33 11.53
N VAL A 125 -20.87 -13.65 12.25
CA VAL A 125 -20.73 -13.79 13.71
C VAL A 125 -20.82 -12.42 14.35
N GLY A 126 -21.57 -12.35 15.44
CA GLY A 126 -21.69 -11.14 16.24
C GLY A 126 -22.46 -11.43 17.52
N ARG A 127 -22.41 -10.49 18.47
CA ARG A 127 -23.17 -10.58 19.72
C ARG A 127 -24.70 -10.67 19.48
N SER A 128 -25.17 -10.09 18.39
CA SER A 128 -26.58 -10.09 17.96
C SER A 128 -26.64 -9.95 16.44
N GLN A 129 -27.63 -10.58 15.82
CA GLN A 129 -27.92 -10.46 14.40
C GLN A 129 -29.43 -10.19 14.23
N LEU A 130 -29.76 -9.20 13.40
CA LEU A 130 -31.14 -8.82 13.09
C LEU A 130 -31.35 -8.91 11.58
N ILE A 131 -32.19 -9.85 11.15
CA ILE A 131 -32.62 -9.98 9.76
C ILE A 131 -34.08 -9.50 9.70
N ARG A 132 -34.33 -8.43 8.94
CA ARG A 132 -35.66 -7.81 8.83
C ARG A 132 -36.01 -7.57 7.38
N SER A 133 -37.24 -7.88 7.01
CA SER A 133 -37.86 -7.40 5.78
C SER A 133 -38.93 -6.36 6.13
N ALA A 134 -38.87 -5.18 5.52
CA ALA A 134 -39.79 -4.08 5.86
C ALA A 134 -41.17 -4.22 5.19
N ARG A 135 -41.20 -4.78 3.97
CA ARG A 135 -42.42 -4.93 3.17
C ARG A 135 -42.64 -6.35 2.64
N GLY A 136 -41.64 -7.22 2.77
CA GLY A 136 -41.65 -8.57 2.20
C GLY A 136 -41.40 -9.64 3.24
N ASN A 137 -40.94 -10.79 2.76
CA ASN A 137 -40.66 -11.96 3.58
C ASN A 137 -39.15 -12.15 3.79
N VAL A 138 -38.79 -12.82 4.88
CA VAL A 138 -37.48 -13.47 5.02
C VAL A 138 -37.70 -14.94 4.67
N ARG A 139 -36.99 -15.44 3.64
CA ARG A 139 -37.04 -16.84 3.22
C ARG A 139 -35.69 -17.49 3.49
N ILE A 140 -35.71 -18.60 4.22
CA ILE A 140 -34.55 -19.46 4.43
C ILE A 140 -34.86 -20.79 3.73
N GLN A 141 -33.95 -21.24 2.87
CA GLN A 141 -34.08 -22.49 2.14
C GLN A 141 -32.74 -23.20 2.17
N ALA A 142 -32.76 -24.48 2.54
CA ALA A 142 -31.61 -25.37 2.50
C ALA A 142 -32.00 -26.63 1.73
N ASN A 143 -31.02 -27.29 1.10
CA ASN A 143 -31.25 -28.59 0.47
C ASN A 143 -31.45 -29.68 1.53
N ASP A 144 -30.62 -29.62 2.58
CA ASP A 144 -30.66 -30.53 3.73
C ASP A 144 -31.46 -29.86 4.86
N ASP A 145 -30.77 -29.37 5.88
CA ASP A 145 -31.39 -28.91 7.11
C ASP A 145 -31.27 -27.41 7.34
N VAL A 146 -32.26 -26.87 8.05
CA VAL A 146 -32.17 -25.58 8.71
C VAL A 146 -32.21 -25.83 10.22
N GLU A 147 -31.08 -25.64 10.88
CA GLU A 147 -31.00 -25.75 12.34
C GLU A 147 -31.20 -24.38 13.00
N VAL A 148 -32.11 -24.29 13.96
CA VAL A 148 -32.34 -23.10 14.78
C VAL A 148 -32.25 -23.49 16.24
N THR A 149 -31.14 -23.12 16.88
CA THR A 149 -30.84 -23.47 18.26
C THR A 149 -30.80 -22.22 19.13
N GLY A 150 -31.51 -22.25 20.26
CA GLY A 150 -31.52 -21.16 21.23
C GLY A 150 -32.33 -21.51 22.47
N GLU A 151 -32.07 -20.80 23.57
CA GLU A 151 -32.84 -20.96 24.82
C GLU A 151 -34.34 -20.73 24.57
N ARG A 152 -34.68 -19.77 23.70
CA ARG A 152 -36.06 -19.39 23.39
C ARG A 152 -36.21 -19.19 21.88
N VAL A 153 -36.95 -20.09 21.23
CA VAL A 153 -37.38 -19.97 19.84
C VAL A 153 -38.88 -19.75 19.81
N ARG A 154 -39.31 -18.58 19.36
CA ARG A 154 -40.74 -18.26 19.19
C ARG A 154 -41.07 -18.21 17.72
N LEU A 155 -41.94 -19.11 17.30
CA LEU A 155 -42.57 -19.07 15.98
C LEU A 155 -43.89 -18.31 16.13
N GLY A 156 -44.16 -17.39 15.20
CA GLY A 156 -45.43 -16.67 15.15
C GLY A 156 -46.59 -17.58 14.73
N SER A 157 -47.82 -17.13 15.00
CA SER A 157 -49.08 -17.69 14.51
C SER A 157 -49.78 -16.66 13.62
#